data_AF-A0A9W7JC45-F1
#
_entry.id   AF-A0A9W7JC45-F1
#
_cell.length_a   1.000
_cell.length_b   1.000
_cell.length_c   1.000
_cell.angle_alpha   90.00
_cell.angle_beta   90.00
_cell.angle_gamma   90.00
#
_symmetry.space_group_name_H-M   'P 1'
#
loop_
_entity.id
_entity.type
_entity.pdbx_description
1 polymer ?
#
loop_
_entity_poly.entity_id
_entity_poly.type
_entity_poly.pdbx_seq_one_letter_code
_entity_poly.pdbx_strand_id
1 'polypeptide(L)'
;MRLLALLVSFFFLAYVLALSSAAQCGEQNQGLPCPGGLCCSKWGFCGTTADYCLPENGCQMNCTGGDDGGGDDDDDPVDGGALGEILSREMFDAMLPYRNDSRCYAVNFYRYSAFIEAAKSYPAFAATGDEETRKREVAAFLGQTSHETTGGWPTAPGGPYSWGYCFNEEIGCPVLCQPDSRYPCVPGQSYCGRGPIQLSWNYNYGQFGESIGRKDELLQNPTSLKTNATLSFESALWFWMTPQSPKPSCHDVITGAWVPSPEDIAAGRIPGYGMITNIINGGLECGSPGPDARVEDRIGFFKRYCDMLGVGYGSDKLDCYNMRPYGFRLADSM
;
A
#
# COMPACT_ATOMS: atom_id res chain seq x y z
N MET A 1 -33.87 12.61 -48.87
CA MET A 1 -33.62 13.18 -47.52
C MET A 1 -34.13 12.32 -46.35
N ARG A 2 -35.25 11.58 -46.46
CA ARG A 2 -35.74 10.73 -45.35
C ARG A 2 -34.96 9.41 -45.13
N LEU A 3 -34.34 8.83 -46.18
CA LEU A 3 -33.50 7.63 -46.02
C LEU A 3 -32.12 7.90 -45.41
N LEU A 4 -31.54 9.09 -45.61
CA LEU A 4 -30.24 9.46 -45.06
C LEU A 4 -30.30 9.65 -43.52
N ALA A 5 -31.42 10.15 -43.00
CA ALA A 5 -31.61 10.36 -41.56
C ALA A 5 -31.71 9.04 -40.77
N LEU A 6 -32.29 7.99 -41.36
CA LEU A 6 -32.40 6.66 -40.74
C LEU A 6 -31.05 5.94 -40.66
N LEU A 7 -30.19 6.09 -41.68
CA LEU A 7 -28.84 5.50 -41.68
C LEU A 7 -27.90 6.19 -40.67
N VAL A 8 -27.99 7.51 -40.52
CA VAL A 8 -27.19 8.27 -39.52
C VAL A 8 -27.62 7.92 -38.09
N SER A 9 -28.92 7.68 -37.86
CA SER A 9 -29.44 7.25 -36.55
C SER A 9 -28.99 5.84 -36.15
N PHE A 10 -28.82 4.92 -37.10
CA PHE A 10 -28.36 3.55 -36.84
C PHE A 10 -26.85 3.50 -36.55
N PHE A 11 -26.06 4.33 -37.23
CA PHE A 11 -24.64 4.47 -36.95
C PHE A 11 -24.36 5.18 -35.60
N PHE A 12 -25.21 6.13 -35.18
CA PHE A 12 -25.09 6.73 -33.85
C PHE A 12 -25.41 5.72 -32.73
N LEU A 13 -26.41 4.85 -32.92
CA LEU A 13 -26.76 3.82 -31.94
C LEU A 13 -25.67 2.73 -31.83
N ALA A 14 -25.04 2.36 -32.95
CA ALA A 14 -23.90 1.43 -32.97
C ALA A 14 -22.60 2.04 -32.42
N TYR A 15 -22.39 3.35 -32.58
CA TYR A 15 -21.22 4.07 -32.04
C TYR A 15 -21.34 4.31 -30.53
N VAL A 16 -22.56 4.51 -30.01
CA VAL A 16 -22.81 4.59 -28.56
C VAL A 16 -22.64 3.23 -27.88
N LEU A 17 -22.92 2.11 -28.57
CA LEU A 17 -22.67 0.76 -28.06
C LEU A 17 -21.19 0.34 -28.05
N ALA A 18 -20.30 1.09 -28.72
CA ALA A 18 -18.88 0.78 -28.82
C ALA A 18 -18.01 1.50 -27.76
N LEU A 19 -18.58 2.32 -26.88
CA LEU A 19 -17.83 3.16 -25.92
C LEU A 19 -17.97 2.76 -24.44
N SER A 20 -18.55 1.60 -24.12
CA SER A 20 -18.52 1.07 -22.76
C SER A 20 -18.65 -0.45 -22.75
N SER A 21 -17.64 -1.17 -23.23
CA SER A 21 -17.51 -2.57 -22.83
C SER A 21 -17.11 -2.58 -21.36
N ALA A 22 -18.10 -2.63 -20.47
CA ALA A 22 -17.85 -2.90 -19.06
C ALA A 22 -17.04 -4.19 -18.99
N ALA A 23 -15.89 -4.14 -18.31
CA ALA A 23 -15.06 -5.32 -18.14
C ALA A 23 -15.91 -6.44 -17.54
N GLN A 24 -15.71 -7.66 -18.03
CA GLN A 24 -16.49 -8.83 -17.63
C GLN A 24 -15.77 -9.57 -16.50
N CYS A 25 -16.51 -10.06 -15.51
CA CYS A 25 -15.99 -10.82 -14.37
C CYS A 25 -17.00 -11.91 -13.92
N GLY A 26 -16.65 -12.70 -12.90
CA GLY A 26 -17.58 -13.65 -12.26
C GLY A 26 -17.66 -15.02 -12.92
N GLU A 27 -18.60 -15.85 -12.45
CA GLU A 27 -18.81 -17.23 -12.92
C GLU A 27 -19.04 -17.31 -14.43
N GLN A 28 -19.71 -16.30 -14.99
CA GLN A 28 -19.97 -16.18 -16.43
C GLN A 28 -18.69 -16.07 -17.25
N ASN A 29 -17.58 -15.73 -16.60
CA ASN A 29 -16.28 -15.45 -17.20
C ASN A 29 -15.17 -16.23 -16.50
N GLN A 30 -15.42 -17.51 -16.18
CA GLN A 30 -14.43 -18.43 -15.59
C GLN A 30 -13.86 -17.94 -14.24
N GLY A 31 -14.64 -17.19 -13.46
CA GLY A 31 -14.18 -16.62 -12.19
C GLY A 31 -13.17 -15.49 -12.35
N LEU A 32 -13.08 -14.87 -13.53
CA LEU A 32 -12.19 -13.72 -13.76
C LEU A 32 -12.52 -12.58 -12.79
N PRO A 33 -11.55 -12.06 -12.02
CA PRO A 33 -11.76 -10.92 -11.16
C PRO A 33 -11.87 -9.64 -11.99
N CYS A 34 -12.60 -8.67 -11.46
CA CYS A 34 -12.68 -7.37 -12.08
C CYS A 34 -11.34 -6.60 -11.90
N PRO A 35 -10.82 -5.90 -12.92
CA PRO A 35 -9.58 -5.13 -12.80
C PRO A 35 -9.74 -3.98 -11.80
N GLY A 36 -8.69 -3.68 -11.04
CA GLY A 36 -8.67 -2.55 -10.10
C GLY A 36 -9.52 -2.74 -8.84
N GLY A 37 -9.82 -4.00 -8.47
CA GLY A 37 -10.61 -4.27 -7.25
C GLY A 37 -12.10 -3.94 -7.36
N LEU A 38 -12.59 -3.66 -8.57
CA LEU A 38 -14.01 -3.39 -8.82
C LEU A 38 -14.89 -4.57 -8.41
N CYS A 39 -16.13 -4.28 -8.05
CA CYS A 39 -17.11 -5.29 -7.70
C CYS A 39 -17.61 -6.02 -8.95
N CYS A 40 -17.74 -7.34 -8.85
CA CYS A 40 -18.38 -8.16 -9.85
C CYS A 40 -19.88 -8.21 -9.58
N SER A 41 -20.68 -7.54 -10.39
CA SER A 41 -22.14 -7.65 -10.30
C SER A 41 -22.62 -9.10 -10.51
N LYS A 42 -23.86 -9.37 -10.11
CA LYS A 42 -24.59 -10.62 -10.42
C LYS A 42 -24.55 -11.02 -11.90
N TRP A 43 -24.41 -10.04 -12.78
CA TRP A 43 -24.47 -10.22 -14.22
C TRP A 43 -23.09 -10.38 -14.87
N GLY A 44 -22.03 -10.42 -14.07
CA GLY A 44 -20.66 -10.64 -14.57
C GLY A 44 -20.03 -9.40 -15.19
N PHE A 45 -20.35 -8.22 -14.66
CA PHE A 45 -19.76 -6.95 -15.07
C PHE A 45 -19.10 -6.24 -13.90
N CYS A 46 -18.00 -5.54 -14.18
CA CYS A 46 -17.22 -4.75 -13.23
C CYS A 46 -17.86 -3.38 -12.97
N GLY A 47 -17.92 -2.95 -11.70
CA GLY A 47 -18.35 -1.59 -11.36
C GLY A 47 -18.17 -1.26 -9.88
N THR A 48 -18.50 -0.03 -9.50
CA THR A 48 -18.36 0.50 -8.13
C THR A 48 -19.68 0.89 -7.47
N THR A 49 -20.81 0.83 -8.19
CA THR A 49 -22.10 1.25 -7.62
C THR A 49 -22.72 0.14 -6.77
N ALA A 50 -23.74 0.49 -5.98
CA ALA A 50 -24.50 -0.46 -5.18
C ALA A 50 -25.03 -1.66 -5.99
N ASP A 51 -25.41 -1.46 -7.25
CA ASP A 51 -25.88 -2.54 -8.15
C ASP A 51 -24.82 -3.60 -8.44
N TYR A 52 -23.55 -3.20 -8.36
CA TYR A 52 -22.40 -4.07 -8.60
C TYR A 52 -21.85 -4.64 -7.30
N CYS A 53 -21.87 -3.84 -6.24
CA CYS A 53 -21.12 -4.10 -5.02
C CYS A 53 -21.95 -4.68 -3.89
N LEU A 54 -23.27 -4.45 -3.82
CA LEU A 54 -24.04 -4.95 -2.70
C LEU A 54 -24.31 -6.46 -2.82
N PRO A 55 -24.07 -7.25 -1.77
CA PRO A 55 -24.42 -8.67 -1.74
C PRO A 55 -25.90 -8.93 -2.00
N GLU A 56 -26.78 -8.05 -1.48
CA GLU A 56 -28.23 -8.10 -1.74
C GLU A 56 -28.59 -7.96 -3.22
N ASN A 57 -27.74 -7.31 -4.01
CA ASN A 57 -27.89 -7.20 -5.47
C ASN A 57 -27.22 -8.38 -6.22
N GLY A 58 -26.69 -9.36 -5.49
CA GLY A 58 -26.05 -10.55 -6.02
C GLY A 58 -24.62 -10.34 -6.51
N CYS A 59 -23.89 -9.40 -5.89
CA CYS A 59 -22.46 -9.27 -6.15
C CYS A 59 -21.73 -10.61 -5.96
N GLN A 60 -20.78 -10.92 -6.85
CA GLN A 60 -20.04 -12.18 -6.91
C GLN A 60 -18.61 -12.08 -6.35
N MET A 61 -17.95 -10.91 -6.46
CA MET A 61 -16.56 -10.67 -6.06
C MET A 61 -16.33 -9.19 -5.70
N ASN A 62 -15.42 -8.89 -4.78
CA ASN A 62 -15.07 -7.56 -4.28
C ASN A 62 -16.28 -6.77 -3.75
N CYS A 63 -17.26 -7.46 -3.18
CA CYS A 63 -18.52 -6.86 -2.78
C CYS A 63 -18.37 -5.96 -1.55
N THR A 64 -19.12 -4.87 -1.50
CA THR A 64 -19.22 -4.01 -0.33
C THR A 64 -20.12 -4.69 0.70
N GLY A 65 -19.54 -5.20 1.77
CA GLY A 65 -20.30 -5.78 2.90
C GLY A 65 -20.76 -7.22 2.71
N GLY A 66 -20.15 -8.01 1.81
CA GLY A 66 -20.37 -9.45 1.81
C GLY A 66 -19.31 -10.26 1.06
N ASP A 67 -18.65 -11.10 1.84
CA ASP A 67 -18.40 -12.52 1.54
C ASP A 67 -17.82 -12.87 0.15
N ASP A 68 -16.58 -12.45 -0.10
CA ASP A 68 -15.72 -13.08 -1.11
C ASP A 68 -15.04 -14.31 -0.49
N GLY A 69 -15.77 -15.41 -0.28
CA GLY A 69 -15.20 -16.77 -0.14
C GLY A 69 -14.10 -16.97 0.91
N GLY A 70 -14.11 -16.16 1.96
CA GLY A 70 -13.29 -16.21 3.15
C GLY A 70 -14.10 -15.52 4.24
N GLY A 71 -15.23 -16.14 4.59
CA GLY A 71 -16.20 -15.60 5.52
C GLY A 71 -15.59 -15.51 6.91
N ASP A 72 -15.43 -14.27 7.37
CA ASP A 72 -15.58 -13.95 8.78
C ASP A 72 -16.72 -12.93 8.83
N ASP A 73 -17.86 -13.38 9.38
CA ASP A 73 -18.98 -12.55 9.75
C ASP A 73 -18.49 -11.42 10.67
N ASP A 74 -18.68 -10.16 10.23
CA ASP A 74 -18.39 -8.92 10.97
C ASP A 74 -19.36 -8.75 12.16
N ASP A 75 -19.28 -9.64 13.15
CA ASP A 75 -19.74 -9.43 14.54
C ASP A 75 -18.90 -10.20 15.59
N ASP A 76 -17.87 -10.95 15.15
CA ASP A 76 -16.90 -11.53 16.08
C ASP A 76 -15.81 -10.50 16.37
N PRO A 77 -15.40 -10.29 17.64
CA PRO A 77 -14.30 -9.39 17.95
C PRO A 77 -13.04 -10.02 17.37
N VAL A 78 -12.62 -9.56 16.19
CA VAL A 78 -11.29 -9.87 15.69
C VAL A 78 -10.34 -9.43 16.79
N ASP A 79 -9.64 -10.39 17.41
CA ASP A 79 -8.57 -10.09 18.35
C ASP A 79 -7.53 -9.26 17.59
N GLY A 80 -7.64 -7.95 17.74
CA GLY A 80 -6.82 -7.00 17.04
C GLY A 80 -5.37 -7.00 17.55
N GLY A 81 -5.09 -7.75 18.62
CA GLY A 81 -3.81 -7.76 19.29
C GLY A 81 -3.33 -6.35 19.64
N ALA A 82 -2.01 -6.17 19.66
CA ALA A 82 -1.41 -4.89 20.00
C ALA A 82 -1.78 -3.75 19.03
N LEU A 83 -2.04 -4.06 17.75
CA LEU A 83 -2.46 -3.08 16.75
C LEU A 83 -3.91 -2.63 16.97
N GLY A 84 -4.83 -3.55 17.25
CA GLY A 84 -6.24 -3.23 17.49
C GLY A 84 -6.49 -2.44 18.77
N GLU A 85 -5.62 -2.58 19.77
CA GLU A 85 -5.61 -1.69 20.96
C GLU A 85 -5.35 -0.21 20.61
N ILE A 86 -4.64 0.04 19.50
CA ILE A 86 -4.23 1.38 19.07
C ILE A 86 -5.13 1.91 17.95
N LEU A 87 -5.50 1.02 17.03
CA LEU A 87 -6.16 1.35 15.78
C LEU A 87 -7.44 0.53 15.66
N SER A 88 -8.55 1.14 16.06
CA SER A 88 -9.88 0.58 15.80
C SER A 88 -10.22 0.67 14.30
N ARG A 89 -11.24 -0.07 13.87
CA ARG A 89 -11.75 0.00 12.49
C ARG A 89 -12.17 1.43 12.13
N GLU A 90 -12.88 2.10 13.03
CA GLU A 90 -13.33 3.48 12.84
C GLU A 90 -12.15 4.44 12.68
N MET A 91 -11.09 4.26 13.47
CA MET A 91 -9.88 5.06 13.34
C MET A 91 -9.15 4.77 12.01
N PHE A 92 -9.03 3.50 11.61
CA PHE A 92 -8.46 3.12 10.31
C PHE A 92 -9.24 3.75 9.14
N ASP A 93 -10.57 3.70 9.19
CA ASP A 93 -11.44 4.30 8.17
C ASP A 93 -11.36 5.83 8.18
N ALA A 94 -11.27 6.46 9.34
CA ALA A 94 -11.07 7.90 9.46
C ALA A 94 -9.68 8.34 8.96
N MET A 95 -8.65 7.52 9.16
CA MET A 95 -7.30 7.78 8.64
C MET A 95 -7.28 7.65 7.12
N LEU A 96 -8.00 6.68 6.54
CA LEU A 96 -8.01 6.40 5.10
C LEU A 96 -9.40 6.59 4.47
N PRO A 97 -9.99 7.80 4.53
CA PRO A 97 -11.40 8.00 4.20
C PRO A 97 -11.69 7.94 2.69
N TYR A 98 -10.70 8.23 1.83
CA TYR A 98 -10.88 8.22 0.37
C TYR A 98 -10.24 7.01 -0.33
N ARG A 99 -9.69 6.03 0.40
CA ARG A 99 -9.07 4.83 -0.23
C ARG A 99 -10.04 4.03 -1.11
N ASN A 100 -11.34 4.09 -0.78
CA ASN A 100 -12.44 3.45 -1.51
C ASN A 100 -13.22 4.43 -2.40
N ASP A 101 -12.72 5.66 -2.58
CA ASP A 101 -13.32 6.59 -3.54
C ASP A 101 -13.19 6.05 -4.97
N SER A 102 -14.19 6.24 -5.81
CA SER A 102 -14.20 5.75 -7.20
C SER A 102 -13.05 6.29 -8.07
N ARG A 103 -12.35 7.34 -7.62
CA ARG A 103 -11.16 7.87 -8.28
C ARG A 103 -9.88 7.07 -7.98
N CYS A 104 -9.93 6.17 -7.00
CA CYS A 104 -8.82 5.29 -6.66
C CYS A 104 -8.80 4.03 -7.51
N TYR A 105 -7.63 3.40 -7.57
CA TYR A 105 -7.36 2.19 -8.36
C TYR A 105 -7.34 0.92 -7.51
N ALA A 106 -7.33 1.06 -6.19
CA ALA A 106 -7.36 -0.02 -5.20
C ALA A 106 -8.67 -0.04 -4.39
N VAL A 107 -9.79 0.36 -5.00
CA VAL A 107 -11.10 0.41 -4.35
C VAL A 107 -11.44 -0.95 -3.73
N ASN A 108 -11.87 -0.96 -2.46
CA ASN A 108 -12.25 -2.14 -1.68
C ASN A 108 -11.14 -3.18 -1.43
N PHE A 109 -9.89 -2.89 -1.83
CA PHE A 109 -8.76 -3.79 -1.64
C PHE A 109 -8.22 -3.74 -0.20
N TYR A 110 -7.93 -2.53 0.30
CA TYR A 110 -7.32 -2.36 1.62
C TYR A 110 -8.37 -2.37 2.74
N ARG A 111 -8.53 -3.54 3.36
CA ARG A 111 -9.52 -3.82 4.42
C ARG A 111 -8.84 -3.81 5.80
N TYR A 112 -9.56 -3.35 6.82
CA TYR A 112 -9.07 -3.34 8.21
C TYR A 112 -8.70 -4.74 8.71
N SER A 113 -9.56 -5.73 8.44
CA SER A 113 -9.33 -7.14 8.80
C SER A 113 -8.03 -7.69 8.19
N ALA A 114 -7.73 -7.35 6.93
CA ALA A 114 -6.48 -7.76 6.28
C ALA A 114 -5.24 -7.14 6.95
N PHE A 115 -5.33 -5.90 7.43
CA PHE A 115 -4.22 -5.26 8.14
C PHE A 115 -4.00 -5.88 9.52
N ILE A 116 -5.08 -6.10 10.28
CA ILE A 116 -5.03 -6.78 11.58
C ILE A 116 -4.47 -8.20 11.43
N GLU A 117 -4.95 -8.96 10.45
CA GLU A 117 -4.46 -10.33 10.22
C GLU A 117 -2.98 -10.34 9.85
N ALA A 118 -2.55 -9.45 8.95
CA ALA A 118 -1.14 -9.33 8.60
C ALA A 118 -0.25 -8.94 9.80
N ALA A 119 -0.75 -8.08 10.69
CA ALA A 119 -0.02 -7.66 11.88
C ALA A 119 0.24 -8.81 12.87
N LYS A 120 -0.60 -9.86 12.90
CA LYS A 120 -0.36 -11.05 13.73
C LYS A 120 0.93 -11.79 13.35
N SER A 121 1.34 -11.72 12.08
CA SER A 121 2.63 -12.27 11.60
C SER A 121 3.84 -11.47 12.09
N TYR A 122 3.65 -10.26 12.63
CA TYR A 122 4.71 -9.36 13.10
C TYR A 122 4.42 -8.83 14.52
N PRO A 123 4.43 -9.68 15.55
CA PRO A 123 3.87 -9.36 16.88
C PRO A 123 4.59 -8.25 17.65
N ALA A 124 5.78 -7.82 17.22
CA ALA A 124 6.46 -6.65 17.79
C ALA A 124 5.93 -5.32 17.25
N PHE A 125 5.33 -5.32 16.04
CA PHE A 125 4.72 -4.14 15.46
C PHE A 125 3.57 -3.65 16.33
N ALA A 126 3.57 -2.35 16.65
CA ALA A 126 2.60 -1.71 17.54
C ALA A 126 2.59 -2.28 18.98
N ALA A 127 3.57 -3.10 19.37
CA ALA A 127 3.68 -3.73 20.69
C ALA A 127 4.96 -3.36 21.45
N THR A 128 5.87 -2.60 20.83
CA THR A 128 7.16 -2.20 21.42
C THR A 128 7.11 -0.80 22.01
N GLY A 129 7.58 -0.65 23.25
CA GLY A 129 7.66 0.64 23.94
C GLY A 129 6.39 1.02 24.71
N ASP A 130 6.33 2.28 25.14
CA ASP A 130 5.14 2.83 25.81
C ASP A 130 4.00 3.12 24.81
N GLU A 131 2.82 3.47 25.34
CA GLU A 131 1.63 3.74 24.52
C GLU A 131 1.89 4.82 23.45
N GLU A 132 2.64 5.88 23.81
CA GLU A 132 2.98 6.95 22.87
C GLU A 132 3.87 6.44 21.73
N THR A 133 4.88 5.62 22.05
CA THR A 133 5.78 4.99 21.06
C THR A 133 5.02 4.06 20.13
N ARG A 134 4.15 3.20 20.68
CA ARG A 134 3.36 2.26 19.89
C ARG A 134 2.40 2.99 18.93
N LYS A 135 1.71 4.04 19.41
CA LYS A 135 0.86 4.92 18.57
C LYS A 135 1.66 5.62 17.49
N ARG A 136 2.85 6.14 17.83
CA ARG A 136 3.73 6.82 16.87
C ARG A 136 4.27 5.87 15.81
N GLU A 137 4.56 4.63 16.15
CA GLU A 137 4.90 3.59 15.17
C GLU A 137 3.77 3.37 14.17
N VAL A 138 2.53 3.19 14.64
CA VAL A 138 1.37 3.00 13.75
C VAL A 138 1.17 4.21 12.85
N ALA A 139 1.26 5.43 13.39
CA ALA A 139 1.19 6.66 12.59
C ALA A 139 2.32 6.77 11.56
N ALA A 140 3.54 6.36 11.92
CA ALA A 140 4.70 6.40 11.02
C ALA A 140 4.58 5.38 9.89
N PHE A 141 4.16 4.14 10.19
CA PHE A 141 3.93 3.11 9.20
C PHE A 141 2.84 3.52 8.22
N LEU A 142 1.68 3.94 8.72
CA LEU A 142 0.57 4.43 7.88
C LEU A 142 0.97 5.70 7.12
N GLY A 143 1.78 6.57 7.71
CA GLY A 143 2.30 7.79 7.10
C GLY A 143 3.12 7.51 5.84
N GLN A 144 4.10 6.62 5.98
CA GLN A 144 4.98 6.23 4.88
C GLN A 144 4.22 5.48 3.78
N THR A 145 3.42 4.49 4.16
CA THR A 145 2.66 3.69 3.19
C THR A 145 1.54 4.48 2.49
N SER A 146 0.97 5.48 3.17
CA SER A 146 0.02 6.41 2.54
C SER A 146 0.69 7.25 1.46
N HIS A 147 1.93 7.71 1.68
CA HIS A 147 2.70 8.41 0.66
C HIS A 147 2.96 7.52 -0.56
N GLU A 148 3.45 6.30 -0.35
CA GLU A 148 3.73 5.34 -1.44
C GLU A 148 2.50 5.04 -2.33
N THR A 149 1.30 5.20 -1.77
CA THR A 149 0.04 4.85 -2.42
C THR A 149 -0.91 6.04 -2.59
N THR A 150 -0.40 7.27 -2.48
CA THR A 150 -1.23 8.47 -2.43
C THR A 150 -1.93 8.73 -3.76
N GLY A 151 -3.22 9.03 -3.69
CA GLY A 151 -3.99 9.65 -4.77
C GLY A 151 -4.26 11.13 -4.53
N GLY A 152 -3.58 11.74 -3.55
CA GLY A 152 -3.84 13.10 -3.11
C GLY A 152 -3.33 14.17 -4.08
N TRP A 153 -4.00 15.32 -4.08
CA TRP A 153 -3.55 16.53 -4.77
C TRP A 153 -3.82 17.76 -3.87
N PRO A 154 -3.23 18.93 -4.15
CA PRO A 154 -3.29 20.08 -3.24
C PRO A 154 -4.70 20.55 -2.85
N THR A 155 -5.70 20.34 -3.71
CA THR A 155 -7.10 20.73 -3.50
C THR A 155 -8.04 19.53 -3.35
N ALA A 156 -7.50 18.36 -2.98
CA ALA A 156 -8.30 17.16 -2.82
C ALA A 156 -9.33 17.33 -1.69
N PRO A 157 -10.53 16.74 -1.80
CA PRO A 157 -11.48 16.68 -0.70
C PRO A 157 -10.83 16.12 0.58
N GLY A 158 -10.97 16.79 1.71
CA GLY A 158 -10.29 16.41 2.96
C GLY A 158 -8.77 16.67 2.99
N GLY A 159 -8.23 17.37 1.99
CA GLY A 159 -6.80 17.65 1.85
C GLY A 159 -5.99 16.47 1.29
N PRO A 160 -4.75 16.69 0.83
CA PRO A 160 -3.92 15.67 0.18
C PRO A 160 -3.67 14.45 1.10
N TYR A 161 -3.56 14.68 2.41
CA TYR A 161 -3.22 13.64 3.40
C TYR A 161 -4.39 12.74 3.82
N SER A 162 -5.52 12.83 3.13
CA SER A 162 -6.67 11.94 3.31
C SER A 162 -6.78 10.87 2.21
N TRP A 163 -5.80 10.84 1.29
CA TRP A 163 -5.82 10.08 0.04
C TRP A 163 -4.75 8.98 -0.04
N GLY A 164 -4.23 8.53 1.10
CA GLY A 164 -3.39 7.34 1.16
C GLY A 164 -4.15 6.09 0.74
N TYR A 165 -3.43 5.04 0.34
CA TYR A 165 -3.98 3.73 -0.04
C TYR A 165 -4.90 3.76 -1.28
N CYS A 166 -4.67 4.71 -2.19
CA CYS A 166 -5.45 4.87 -3.42
C CYS A 166 -4.96 3.93 -4.56
N PHE A 167 -3.70 3.49 -4.48
CA PHE A 167 -3.06 2.56 -5.43
C PHE A 167 -2.54 1.32 -4.71
N ASN A 168 -2.51 0.17 -5.42
CA ASN A 168 -1.90 -1.07 -4.94
C ASN A 168 -0.87 -1.66 -5.92
N GLU A 169 -0.61 -0.98 -7.03
CA GLU A 169 0.41 -1.31 -8.02
C GLU A 169 0.91 -0.01 -8.67
N GLU A 170 2.20 0.02 -8.95
CA GLU A 170 2.90 1.13 -9.60
C GLU A 170 2.31 1.39 -10.99
N ILE A 171 2.05 2.66 -11.30
CA ILE A 171 1.53 3.09 -12.60
C ILE A 171 2.54 2.72 -13.70
N GLY A 172 2.08 1.99 -14.71
CA GLY A 172 2.90 1.56 -15.85
C GLY A 172 3.72 0.29 -15.60
N CYS A 173 3.87 -0.14 -14.33
CA CYS A 173 4.51 -1.38 -13.90
C CYS A 173 5.77 -1.79 -14.70
N PRO A 174 6.88 -1.03 -14.60
CA PRO A 174 8.12 -1.33 -15.31
C PRO A 174 8.70 -2.69 -14.89
N VAL A 175 9.43 -3.35 -15.79
CA VAL A 175 10.10 -4.63 -15.50
C VAL A 175 11.31 -4.37 -14.60
N LEU A 176 11.07 -4.24 -13.29
CA LEU A 176 12.12 -4.07 -12.27
C LEU A 176 12.79 -5.41 -11.97
N CYS A 177 13.86 -5.72 -12.68
CA CYS A 177 14.60 -6.96 -12.52
C CYS A 177 16.11 -6.67 -12.47
N GLN A 178 16.77 -7.18 -11.44
CA GLN A 178 18.22 -7.23 -11.34
C GLN A 178 18.68 -8.69 -11.34
N PRO A 179 19.63 -9.10 -12.20
CA PRO A 179 20.17 -10.44 -12.18
C PRO A 179 20.69 -10.82 -10.78
N ASP A 180 20.15 -11.89 -10.22
CA ASP A 180 20.46 -12.42 -8.90
C ASP A 180 20.30 -13.94 -8.93
N SER A 181 21.25 -14.68 -8.35
CA SER A 181 21.23 -16.15 -8.36
C SER A 181 20.30 -16.75 -7.32
N ARG A 182 20.02 -16.04 -6.22
CA ARG A 182 19.14 -16.47 -5.14
C ARG A 182 17.69 -16.06 -5.40
N TYR A 183 17.49 -14.91 -6.04
CA TYR A 183 16.19 -14.34 -6.38
C TYR A 183 16.08 -14.10 -7.89
N PRO A 184 16.13 -15.15 -8.73
CA PRO A 184 16.18 -14.99 -10.18
C PRO A 184 14.93 -14.27 -10.70
N CYS A 185 15.11 -13.47 -11.75
CA CYS A 185 13.97 -12.91 -12.46
C CYS A 185 13.29 -13.99 -13.29
N VAL A 186 12.00 -14.19 -13.07
CA VAL A 186 11.19 -15.14 -13.84
C VAL A 186 10.80 -14.50 -15.18
N PRO A 187 11.07 -15.14 -16.34
CA PRO A 187 10.70 -14.60 -17.63
C PRO A 187 9.21 -14.24 -17.71
N GLY A 188 8.90 -13.06 -18.22
CA GLY A 188 7.52 -12.55 -18.35
C GLY A 188 6.95 -11.93 -17.07
N GLN A 189 7.65 -11.98 -15.94
CA GLN A 189 7.22 -11.33 -14.70
C GLN A 189 7.79 -9.92 -14.54
N SER A 190 7.02 -9.07 -13.85
CA SER A 190 7.42 -7.73 -13.46
C SER A 190 7.34 -7.57 -11.94
N TYR A 191 8.42 -7.08 -11.34
CA TYR A 191 8.52 -6.79 -9.90
C TYR A 191 8.40 -5.30 -9.62
N CYS A 192 7.55 -4.61 -10.38
CA CYS A 192 7.14 -3.23 -10.10
C CYS A 192 6.55 -3.08 -8.69
N GLY A 193 6.41 -1.83 -8.24
CA GLY A 193 5.88 -1.53 -6.92
C GLY A 193 4.48 -2.12 -6.71
N ARG A 194 4.28 -2.86 -5.60
CA ARG A 194 2.95 -3.34 -5.18
C ARG A 194 2.73 -3.21 -3.68
N GLY A 195 1.47 -3.10 -3.31
CA GLY A 195 1.06 -3.02 -1.91
C GLY A 195 1.41 -1.71 -1.22
N PRO A 196 1.21 -1.63 0.10
CA PRO A 196 1.31 -0.39 0.86
C PRO A 196 2.70 0.25 0.84
N ILE A 197 3.77 -0.55 0.77
CA ILE A 197 5.16 -0.05 0.72
C ILE A 197 5.71 0.03 -0.71
N GLN A 198 4.87 -0.21 -1.73
CA GLN A 198 5.28 -0.34 -3.12
C GLN A 198 6.51 -1.25 -3.29
N LEU A 199 6.43 -2.47 -2.72
CA LEU A 199 7.52 -3.45 -2.75
C LEU A 199 7.96 -3.67 -4.20
N SER A 200 9.23 -3.40 -4.47
CA SER A 200 9.79 -3.33 -5.82
C SER A 200 11.07 -4.15 -5.93
N TRP A 201 11.38 -4.64 -7.12
CA TRP A 201 12.52 -5.50 -7.48
C TRP A 201 12.42 -6.97 -7.03
N ASN A 202 12.88 -7.86 -7.90
CA ASN A 202 12.92 -9.32 -7.68
C ASN A 202 13.56 -9.73 -6.35
N TYR A 203 14.65 -9.08 -5.94
CA TYR A 203 15.33 -9.42 -4.69
C TYR A 203 14.49 -9.10 -3.45
N ASN A 204 13.62 -8.09 -3.49
CA ASN A 204 12.73 -7.79 -2.36
C ASN A 204 11.54 -8.75 -2.30
N TYR A 205 10.91 -9.04 -3.45
CA TYR A 205 9.87 -10.08 -3.53
C TYR A 205 10.41 -11.45 -3.10
N GLY A 206 11.64 -11.77 -3.51
CA GLY A 206 12.32 -13.01 -3.15
C GLY A 206 12.65 -13.08 -1.65
N GLN A 207 13.19 -12.01 -1.05
CA GLN A 207 13.48 -11.97 0.39
C GLN A 207 12.22 -12.02 1.25
N PHE A 208 11.18 -11.25 0.90
CA PHE A 208 9.89 -11.32 1.57
C PHE A 208 9.31 -12.73 1.46
N GLY A 209 9.24 -13.27 0.23
CA GLY A 209 8.73 -14.62 0.00
C GLY A 209 9.52 -15.67 0.78
N GLU A 210 10.84 -15.56 0.85
CA GLU A 210 11.66 -16.48 1.64
C GLU A 210 11.35 -16.41 3.13
N SER A 211 11.11 -15.20 3.67
CA SER A 211 10.76 -15.01 5.08
C SER A 211 9.46 -15.70 5.50
N ILE A 212 8.54 -15.92 4.55
CA ILE A 212 7.25 -16.60 4.76
C ILE A 212 7.17 -17.97 4.09
N GLY A 213 8.30 -18.52 3.60
CA GLY A 213 8.34 -19.83 2.94
C GLY A 213 7.68 -19.90 1.55
N ARG A 214 7.42 -18.77 0.91
CA ARG A 214 6.74 -18.61 -0.40
C ARG A 214 7.62 -17.95 -1.47
N LYS A 215 8.95 -18.07 -1.37
CA LYS A 215 9.91 -17.45 -2.30
C LYS A 215 9.59 -17.72 -3.76
N ASP A 216 9.48 -19.00 -4.13
CA ASP A 216 9.26 -19.39 -5.53
C ASP A 216 7.89 -18.91 -6.04
N GLU A 217 6.88 -18.93 -5.18
CA GLU A 217 5.54 -18.44 -5.50
C GLU A 217 5.55 -16.93 -5.77
N LEU A 218 6.18 -16.12 -4.91
CA LEU A 218 6.25 -14.67 -5.11
C LEU A 218 7.15 -14.26 -6.28
N LEU A 219 8.19 -15.05 -6.58
CA LEU A 219 9.01 -14.82 -7.78
C LEU A 219 8.24 -15.16 -9.07
N GLN A 220 7.43 -16.22 -9.07
CA GLN A 220 6.63 -16.65 -10.22
C GLN A 220 5.33 -15.86 -10.39
N ASN A 221 4.73 -15.41 -9.29
CA ASN A 221 3.48 -14.67 -9.26
C ASN A 221 3.55 -13.44 -8.33
N PRO A 222 4.35 -12.41 -8.70
CA PRO A 222 4.44 -11.19 -7.91
C PRO A 222 3.11 -10.40 -7.87
N THR A 223 2.18 -10.67 -8.78
CA THR A 223 0.85 -10.05 -8.78
C THR A 223 -0.05 -10.47 -7.60
N SER A 224 0.34 -11.51 -6.85
CA SER A 224 -0.36 -11.91 -5.62
C SER A 224 -0.46 -10.79 -4.59
N LEU A 225 0.49 -9.85 -4.55
CA LEU A 225 0.42 -8.66 -3.67
C LEU A 225 -0.65 -7.64 -4.08
N LYS A 226 -1.20 -7.75 -5.30
CA LYS A 226 -2.29 -6.92 -5.82
C LYS A 226 -3.66 -7.57 -5.64
N THR A 227 -3.71 -8.90 -5.42
CA THR A 227 -4.96 -9.65 -5.33
C THR A 227 -5.24 -10.19 -3.92
N ASN A 228 -4.24 -10.28 -3.06
CA ASN A 228 -4.39 -10.68 -1.65
C ASN A 228 -3.98 -9.53 -0.73
N ALA A 229 -4.97 -8.89 -0.09
CA ALA A 229 -4.76 -7.73 0.77
C ALA A 229 -3.92 -8.05 2.01
N THR A 230 -4.13 -9.19 2.66
CA THR A 230 -3.35 -9.62 3.84
C THR A 230 -1.88 -9.77 3.46
N LEU A 231 -1.58 -10.52 2.39
CA LEU A 231 -0.22 -10.70 1.89
C LEU A 231 0.42 -9.36 1.45
N SER A 232 -0.39 -8.44 0.91
CA SER A 232 0.02 -7.07 0.59
C SER A 232 0.49 -6.32 1.83
N PHE A 233 -0.28 -6.34 2.91
CA PHE A 233 0.11 -5.75 4.20
C PHE A 233 1.31 -6.46 4.82
N GLU A 234 1.37 -7.80 4.76
CA GLU A 234 2.53 -8.57 5.26
C GLU A 234 3.82 -8.14 4.56
N SER A 235 3.77 -7.86 3.25
CA SER A 235 4.94 -7.37 2.52
C SER A 235 5.44 -6.01 3.02
N ALA A 236 4.52 -5.12 3.41
CA ALA A 236 4.84 -3.81 3.97
C ALA A 236 5.38 -3.92 5.40
N LEU A 237 4.76 -4.77 6.22
CA LEU A 237 5.22 -5.05 7.58
C LEU A 237 6.58 -5.74 7.56
N TRP A 238 6.80 -6.71 6.67
CA TRP A 238 8.11 -7.32 6.45
C TRP A 238 9.18 -6.26 6.19
N PHE A 239 8.94 -5.34 5.25
CA PHE A 239 9.89 -4.27 4.95
C PHE A 239 10.15 -3.39 6.17
N TRP A 240 9.08 -3.02 6.89
CA TRP A 240 9.15 -2.18 8.09
C TRP A 240 10.00 -2.81 9.20
N MET A 241 9.84 -4.11 9.42
CA MET A 241 10.44 -4.87 10.52
C MET A 241 11.81 -5.45 10.19
N THR A 242 12.22 -5.50 8.91
CA THR A 242 13.42 -6.21 8.48
C THR A 242 14.59 -5.25 8.23
N PRO A 243 15.69 -5.32 9.01
CA PRO A 243 16.91 -4.60 8.68
C PRO A 243 17.53 -5.16 7.40
N GLN A 244 17.97 -4.27 6.51
CA GLN A 244 18.69 -4.63 5.29
C GLN A 244 20.03 -3.89 5.28
N SER A 245 21.06 -4.54 5.84
CA SER A 245 22.38 -3.93 6.05
C SER A 245 22.86 -3.19 4.79
N PRO A 246 23.33 -1.94 4.91
CA PRO A 246 23.63 -1.21 6.17
C PRO A 246 22.42 -0.54 6.84
N LYS A 247 21.21 -0.63 6.28
CA LYS A 247 20.02 0.02 6.84
C LYS A 247 19.50 -0.74 8.07
N PRO A 248 19.17 -0.05 9.19
CA PRO A 248 18.38 -0.65 10.26
C PRO A 248 16.94 -0.87 9.81
N SER A 249 16.13 -1.53 10.63
CA SER A 249 14.68 -1.61 10.39
C SER A 249 14.02 -0.26 10.68
N CYS A 250 12.88 0.01 10.04
CA CYS A 250 12.07 1.19 10.35
C CYS A 250 11.51 1.09 11.79
N HIS A 251 11.14 -0.13 12.20
CA HIS A 251 10.71 -0.48 13.55
C HIS A 251 11.72 -0.02 14.61
N ASP A 252 12.99 -0.41 14.49
CA ASP A 252 14.00 -0.09 15.50
C ASP A 252 14.26 1.43 15.56
N VAL A 253 14.14 2.13 14.44
CA VAL A 253 14.28 3.60 14.41
C VAL A 253 13.14 4.28 15.16
N ILE A 254 11.88 3.92 14.88
CA ILE A 254 10.72 4.62 15.48
C ILE A 254 10.49 4.25 16.96
N THR A 255 10.90 3.05 17.35
CA THR A 255 10.80 2.55 18.74
C THR A 255 12.00 2.94 19.60
N GLY A 256 13.03 3.55 19.01
CA GLY A 256 14.23 4.00 19.71
C GLY A 256 15.23 2.89 20.05
N ALA A 257 15.09 1.70 19.46
CA ALA A 257 16.04 0.60 19.62
C ALA A 257 17.31 0.78 18.78
N TRP A 258 17.24 1.52 17.67
CA TRP A 258 18.41 1.80 16.83
C TRP A 258 19.29 2.91 17.42
N VAL A 259 20.57 2.59 17.59
CA VAL A 259 21.61 3.56 17.98
C VAL A 259 22.49 3.85 16.77
N PRO A 260 22.59 5.12 16.31
CA PRO A 260 23.44 5.48 15.18
C PRO A 260 24.91 5.08 15.40
N SER A 261 25.51 4.44 14.38
CA SER A 261 26.95 4.19 14.36
C SER A 261 27.74 5.50 14.18
N PRO A 262 29.07 5.51 14.41
CA PRO A 262 29.90 6.66 14.08
C PRO A 262 29.77 7.11 12.61
N GLU A 263 29.55 6.17 11.68
CA GLU A 263 29.31 6.49 10.27
C GLU A 263 27.94 7.12 10.03
N ASP A 264 26.91 6.68 10.74
CA ASP A 264 25.58 7.30 10.69
C ASP A 264 25.61 8.73 11.22
N ILE A 265 26.29 8.95 12.35
CA ILE A 265 26.48 10.29 12.92
C ILE A 265 27.21 11.19 11.94
N ALA A 266 28.30 10.72 11.32
CA ALA A 266 29.04 11.48 10.31
C ALA A 266 28.20 11.76 9.04
N ALA A 267 27.29 10.85 8.70
CA ALA A 267 26.32 10.99 7.63
C ALA A 267 25.10 11.86 7.99
N GLY A 268 25.02 12.38 9.22
CA GLY A 268 23.86 13.14 9.72
C GLY A 268 22.60 12.30 9.93
N ARG A 269 22.69 10.97 9.86
CA ARG A 269 21.59 10.03 10.09
C ARG A 269 21.32 9.91 11.60
N ILE A 270 20.16 10.39 12.01
CA ILE A 270 19.77 10.52 13.43
C ILE A 270 18.37 9.91 13.63
N PRO A 271 18.04 9.39 14.82
CA PRO A 271 16.74 8.76 15.06
C PRO A 271 15.57 9.74 14.87
N GLY A 272 14.56 9.30 14.13
CA GLY A 272 13.39 10.11 13.81
C GLY A 272 12.70 9.67 12.52
N TYR A 273 11.57 10.30 12.20
CA TYR A 273 10.78 9.96 11.02
C TYR A 273 11.53 10.21 9.70
N GLY A 274 12.41 11.22 9.65
CA GLY A 274 13.25 11.46 8.47
C GLY A 274 14.20 10.30 8.17
N MET A 275 14.72 9.64 9.20
CA MET A 275 15.57 8.46 9.02
C MET A 275 14.80 7.29 8.40
N ILE A 276 13.51 7.13 8.73
CA ILE A 276 12.62 6.14 8.10
C ILE A 276 12.45 6.46 6.61
N THR A 277 12.26 7.73 6.24
CA THR A 277 12.25 8.15 4.83
C THR A 277 13.58 7.83 4.13
N ASN A 278 14.71 8.00 4.81
CA ASN A 278 16.02 7.64 4.26
C ASN A 278 16.15 6.11 4.02
N ILE A 279 15.64 5.28 4.93
CA ILE A 279 15.60 3.82 4.76
C ILE A 279 14.77 3.45 3.52
N ILE A 280 13.57 4.03 3.39
CA ILE A 280 12.62 3.71 2.32
C ILE A 280 13.13 4.18 0.96
N ASN A 281 13.46 5.46 0.81
CA ASN A 281 13.80 6.04 -0.50
C ASN A 281 14.88 7.14 -0.45
N GLY A 282 15.80 7.06 0.51
CA GLY A 282 16.77 8.13 0.74
C GLY A 282 17.66 8.45 -0.45
N GLY A 283 17.95 7.48 -1.32
CA GLY A 283 18.74 7.71 -2.53
C GLY A 283 18.11 8.76 -3.46
N LEU A 284 16.77 8.86 -3.48
CA LEU A 284 16.04 9.81 -4.32
C LEU A 284 15.58 11.05 -3.57
N GLU A 285 15.36 10.96 -2.25
CA GLU A 285 14.61 11.97 -1.48
C GLU A 285 15.45 12.69 -0.41
N CYS A 286 16.62 12.16 -0.04
CA CYS A 286 17.42 12.68 1.08
C CYS A 286 18.78 13.24 0.64
N GLY A 287 19.41 14.02 1.52
CA GLY A 287 20.79 14.50 1.33
C GLY A 287 20.94 15.70 0.39
N SER A 288 19.83 16.34 0.02
CA SER A 288 19.82 17.59 -0.74
C SER A 288 19.36 18.74 0.18
N PRO A 289 20.10 19.86 0.25
CA PRO A 289 19.71 21.00 1.09
C PRO A 289 18.34 21.57 0.69
N GLY A 290 17.43 21.63 1.66
CA GLY A 290 16.11 22.24 1.51
C GLY A 290 14.97 21.23 1.34
N PRO A 291 13.72 21.73 1.32
CA PRO A 291 12.55 20.86 1.29
C PRO A 291 12.45 20.04 0.01
N ASP A 292 12.06 18.77 0.16
CA ASP A 292 11.68 17.88 -0.94
C ASP A 292 10.18 17.61 -0.85
N ALA A 293 9.45 17.78 -1.95
CA ALA A 293 7.99 17.66 -1.95
C ALA A 293 7.49 16.26 -1.55
N ARG A 294 8.27 15.20 -1.83
CA ARG A 294 7.93 13.82 -1.46
C ARG A 294 8.11 13.61 0.04
N VAL A 295 9.22 14.12 0.59
CA VAL A 295 9.49 14.10 2.03
C VAL A 295 8.42 14.90 2.79
N GLU A 296 8.04 16.08 2.30
CA GLU A 296 6.95 16.88 2.90
C GLU A 296 5.61 16.15 2.86
N ASP A 297 5.32 15.39 1.81
CA ASP A 297 4.10 14.58 1.73
C ASP A 297 4.10 13.43 2.75
N ARG A 298 5.22 12.70 2.89
CA ARG A 298 5.41 11.69 3.96
C ARG A 298 5.21 12.30 5.35
N ILE A 299 5.77 13.49 5.59
CA ILE A 299 5.65 14.21 6.87
C ILE A 299 4.19 14.65 7.10
N GLY A 300 3.50 15.12 6.06
CA GLY A 300 2.11 15.57 6.15
C GLY A 300 1.16 14.46 6.57
N PHE A 301 1.27 13.26 5.96
CA PHE A 301 0.53 12.08 6.39
C PHE A 301 0.86 11.70 7.84
N PHE A 302 2.15 11.63 8.19
CA PHE A 302 2.58 11.27 9.55
C PHE A 302 2.01 12.22 10.61
N LYS A 303 2.11 13.55 10.39
CA LYS A 303 1.55 14.55 11.31
C LYS A 303 0.05 14.37 11.49
N ARG A 304 -0.69 14.21 10.37
CA ARG A 304 -2.15 13.98 10.44
C ARG A 304 -2.49 12.75 11.28
N TYR A 305 -1.78 11.64 11.08
CA TYR A 305 -2.06 10.41 11.83
C TYR A 305 -1.65 10.49 13.30
N CYS A 306 -0.54 11.15 13.61
CA CYS A 306 -0.17 11.47 14.99
C CYS A 306 -1.23 12.32 15.69
N ASP A 307 -1.74 13.37 15.03
CA ASP A 307 -2.79 14.24 15.56
C ASP A 307 -4.07 13.44 15.85
N MET A 308 -4.44 12.51 14.96
CA MET A 308 -5.61 11.63 15.14
C MET A 308 -5.45 10.65 16.30
N LEU A 309 -4.24 10.16 16.56
CA LEU A 309 -3.93 9.28 17.69
C LEU A 309 -3.62 10.03 18.99
N GLY A 310 -3.55 11.37 18.95
CA GLY A 310 -3.27 12.21 20.09
C GLY A 310 -1.85 12.10 20.63
N VAL A 311 -0.86 11.91 19.75
CA VAL A 311 0.57 11.77 20.13
C VAL A 311 1.45 12.80 19.45
N GLY A 312 2.57 13.14 20.08
CA GLY A 312 3.58 14.00 19.46
C GLY A 312 4.31 13.31 18.32
N TYR A 313 4.87 14.12 17.40
CA TYR A 313 5.60 13.64 16.22
C TYR A 313 6.97 13.02 16.54
N GLY A 314 7.38 13.01 17.81
CA GLY A 314 8.71 12.62 18.27
C GLY A 314 9.67 13.82 18.29
N SER A 315 10.93 13.59 17.95
CA SER A 315 11.92 14.68 17.82
C SER A 315 11.59 15.58 16.63
N ASP A 316 12.14 16.81 16.59
CA ASP A 316 12.02 17.73 15.44
C ASP A 316 12.69 17.20 14.14
N LYS A 317 13.15 15.96 14.12
CA LYS A 317 13.93 15.34 13.03
C LYS A 317 13.02 14.57 12.07
N LEU A 318 12.03 15.28 11.56
CA LEU A 318 10.99 14.74 10.68
C LEU A 318 11.47 14.60 9.23
N ASP A 319 12.44 15.41 8.81
CA ASP A 319 13.01 15.40 7.47
C ASP A 319 14.35 14.66 7.40
N CYS A 320 14.78 14.38 6.18
CA CYS A 320 16.09 13.81 5.87
C CYS A 320 16.92 14.70 4.94
N TYR A 321 16.64 16.00 4.87
CA TYR A 321 17.24 16.92 3.90
C TYR A 321 18.76 16.94 4.00
N ASN A 322 19.27 16.88 5.22
CA ASN A 322 20.70 16.92 5.49
C ASN A 322 21.29 15.54 5.85
N MET A 323 20.53 14.45 5.67
CA MET A 323 21.01 13.09 5.92
C MET A 323 21.62 12.51 4.64
N ARG A 324 22.88 12.06 4.68
CA ARG A 324 23.46 11.32 3.56
C ARG A 324 22.69 9.99 3.37
N PRO A 325 22.24 9.67 2.15
CA PRO A 325 21.57 8.41 1.88
C PRO A 325 22.47 7.20 2.19
N TYR A 326 21.87 6.05 2.55
CA TYR A 326 22.63 4.78 2.58
C TYR A 326 23.11 4.31 1.19
N GLY A 327 22.60 4.92 0.11
CA GLY A 327 22.91 4.56 -1.28
C GLY A 327 21.75 3.83 -1.97
N PHE A 328 21.88 3.64 -3.29
CA PHE A 328 20.88 2.96 -4.14
C PHE A 328 21.06 1.44 -4.19
N ARG A 329 22.13 0.88 -3.60
CA ARG A 329 22.52 -0.52 -3.77
C ARG A 329 23.09 -1.14 -2.48
N LEU A 330 22.78 -2.42 -2.28
CA LEU A 330 23.44 -3.37 -1.39
C LEU A 330 24.93 -3.64 -1.74
N ALA A 331 25.54 -2.86 -2.65
CA ALA A 331 26.83 -3.17 -3.27
C ALA A 331 27.95 -2.14 -3.00
N ASP A 332 27.67 -1.02 -2.34
CA ASP A 332 28.71 -0.01 -2.05
C ASP A 332 29.46 -0.30 -0.72
N SER A 333 29.26 -1.48 -0.14
CA SER A 333 29.95 -1.96 1.07
C SER A 333 30.76 -3.25 0.84
N MET A 334 31.35 -3.40 -0.35
CA MET A 334 32.49 -4.30 -0.60
C MET A 334 33.68 -3.51 -1.13
#